data_AF-A0A3A5PG85-F1
#
_entry.id   AF-A0A3A5PG85-F1
#
_cell.length_a   1.000
_cell.length_b   1.000
_cell.length_c   1.000
_cell.angle_alpha   90.00
_cell.angle_beta   90.00
_cell.angle_gamma   90.00
#
_symmetry.space_group_name_H-M   'P 1'
#
loop_
_entity.id
_entity.type
_entity.pdbx_description
1 polymer ?
#
loop_
_entity_poly.entity_id
_entity_poly.type
_entity_poly.pdbx_seq_one_letter_code
_entity_poly.pdbx_strand_id
1 'polypeptide(L)'
;MEALATLNNQRQFDFQNNGIEVMDLETLQRTYKENDIYGNPVRGIYHYQVIQRMTDICRRHNLNYEVEEIFAAQNKNRTQPGVVILPQVEQTYGEKAVEAHVLRRIFTTIRILNGDTDELTTTLVVAYHQDGIQAAIGPCVRICHNQCILSPERSVANYGKDKVTTEELFGKVDDWMRNFERDMDADRSRIQRLKEKVLTPGELYMIIGMLTALRVSHDSADKRLASQVDTYPLNQGQISVFTEELLKLSLEQPRITAWDVYNVATEIYKPGKTDFPAMIPQNGAMADFLLSYNQN
;
A
#
# COMPACT_ATOMS: atom_id res chain seq x y z
N MET A 1 8.70 -0.76 23.05
CA MET A 1 9.60 0.34 23.47
C MET A 1 11.01 0.22 22.91
N GLU A 2 11.60 -0.98 22.78
CA GLU A 2 12.93 -1.13 22.12
C GLU A 2 12.92 -0.88 20.60
N ALA A 3 11.89 -1.29 19.86
CA ALA A 3 11.83 -1.08 18.40
C ALA A 3 11.75 0.42 18.00
N LEU A 4 10.89 1.19 18.68
CA LEU A 4 10.78 2.65 18.51
C LEU A 4 12.06 3.41 18.91
N ALA A 5 12.75 2.99 19.97
CA ALA A 5 14.02 3.60 20.38
C ALA A 5 15.17 3.34 19.38
N THR A 6 15.08 2.26 18.61
CA THR A 6 16.06 1.89 17.57
C THR A 6 15.86 2.71 16.29
N LEU A 7 14.62 3.05 15.93
CA LEU A 7 14.29 3.87 14.75
C LEU A 7 14.71 5.34 14.91
N ASN A 8 14.46 5.95 16.08
CA ASN A 8 14.81 7.35 16.37
C ASN A 8 16.33 7.66 16.27
N ASN A 9 17.19 6.65 16.25
CA ASN A 9 18.64 6.79 16.15
C ASN A 9 19.23 6.25 14.84
N GLN A 10 18.39 5.99 13.83
CA GLN A 10 18.89 5.52 12.55
C GLN A 10 19.73 6.61 11.88
N ARG A 11 21.03 6.33 11.75
CA ARG A 11 22.01 7.22 11.13
C ARG A 11 22.43 6.78 9.74
N GLN A 12 22.14 5.54 9.36
CA GLN A 12 22.56 4.97 8.09
C GLN A 12 21.46 4.13 7.44
N PHE A 13 21.49 4.08 6.11
CA PHE A 13 20.70 3.15 5.29
C PHE A 13 21.64 2.22 4.50
N ASP A 14 21.26 0.95 4.35
CA ASP A 14 22.06 -0.03 3.62
C ASP A 14 21.29 -0.68 2.46
N PHE A 15 20.86 0.14 1.51
CA PHE A 15 20.15 -0.32 0.31
C PHE A 15 20.98 -1.23 -0.63
N GLN A 16 22.27 -1.44 -0.34
CA GLN A 16 23.09 -2.40 -1.06
C GLN A 16 22.75 -3.84 -0.65
N ASN A 17 22.54 -4.06 0.65
CA ASN A 17 22.19 -5.35 1.22
C ASN A 17 20.67 -5.50 1.40
N ASN A 18 19.97 -4.39 1.64
CA ASN A 18 18.54 -4.37 1.92
C ASN A 18 17.77 -3.83 0.71
N GLY A 19 16.77 -4.58 0.24
CA GLY A 19 15.85 -4.05 -0.79
C GLY A 19 14.95 -2.94 -0.26
N ILE A 20 14.74 -2.92 1.06
CA ILE A 20 13.87 -2.00 1.79
C ILE A 20 14.55 -1.56 3.07
N GLU A 21 14.41 -0.27 3.37
CA GLU A 21 14.77 0.31 4.65
C GLU A 21 13.52 0.84 5.34
N VAL A 22 13.52 0.78 6.66
CA VAL A 22 12.40 1.20 7.51
C VAL A 22 12.86 2.39 8.35
N MET A 23 12.04 3.41 8.53
CA MET A 23 12.38 4.62 9.28
C MET A 23 11.15 5.27 9.90
N ASP A 24 11.38 6.24 10.79
CA ASP A 24 10.35 7.17 11.27
C ASP A 24 10.28 8.45 10.43
N LEU A 25 9.31 9.31 10.75
CA LEU A 25 9.09 10.56 10.04
C LEU A 25 10.23 11.57 10.24
N GLU A 26 10.91 11.56 11.38
CA GLU A 26 12.03 12.47 11.68
C GLU A 26 13.25 12.12 10.81
N THR A 27 13.58 10.83 10.73
CA THR A 27 14.63 10.29 9.88
C THR A 27 14.32 10.56 8.41
N LEU A 28 13.07 10.37 7.98
CA LEU A 28 12.64 10.69 6.61
C LEU A 28 12.89 12.18 6.28
N GLN A 29 12.62 13.11 7.20
CA GLN A 29 12.83 14.55 6.99
C GLN A 29 14.29 14.97 6.81
N ARG A 30 15.21 14.18 7.39
CA ARG A 30 16.67 14.39 7.30
C ARG A 30 17.24 13.95 5.96
N THR A 31 16.57 13.06 5.24
CA THR A 31 17.01 12.60 3.91
C THR A 31 17.12 13.75 2.90
N TYR A 32 17.89 13.52 1.85
CA TYR A 32 18.21 14.56 0.88
C TYR A 32 16.96 15.00 0.10
N LYS A 33 16.74 16.32 0.07
CA LYS A 33 15.59 16.94 -0.60
C LYS A 33 15.92 17.19 -2.06
N GLU A 34 15.19 16.52 -2.95
CA GLU A 34 15.37 16.68 -4.39
C GLU A 34 14.62 17.92 -4.91
N ASN A 35 15.38 18.88 -5.44
CA ASN A 35 14.86 20.18 -5.90
C ASN A 35 15.02 20.37 -7.41
N ASP A 36 14.11 21.14 -8.01
CA ASP A 36 14.23 21.65 -9.36
C ASP A 36 15.26 22.80 -9.45
N ILE A 37 15.45 23.35 -10.65
CA ILE A 37 16.40 24.44 -10.90
C ILE A 37 16.05 25.76 -10.17
N TYR A 38 14.82 25.88 -9.67
CA TYR A 38 14.32 27.04 -8.93
C TYR A 38 14.35 26.80 -7.41
N GLY A 39 14.80 25.62 -6.96
CA GLY A 39 14.87 25.25 -5.54
C GLY A 39 13.57 24.68 -4.98
N ASN A 40 12.56 24.42 -5.80
CA ASN A 40 11.29 23.83 -5.37
C ASN A 40 11.36 22.30 -5.38
N PRO A 41 10.53 21.58 -4.60
CA PRO A 41 10.46 20.12 -4.69
C PRO A 41 10.19 19.68 -6.13
N VAL A 42 10.93 18.69 -6.65
CA VAL A 42 10.76 18.20 -8.04
C VAL A 42 9.33 17.74 -8.35
N ARG A 43 8.58 17.28 -7.34
CA ARG A 43 7.18 16.83 -7.46
C ARG A 43 6.16 17.85 -6.96
N GLY A 44 6.58 19.09 -6.71
CA GLY A 44 5.78 20.14 -6.07
C GLY A 44 5.54 19.93 -4.57
N ILE A 45 5.90 18.76 -4.02
CA ILE A 45 5.83 18.43 -2.59
C ILE A 45 6.87 17.36 -2.25
N TYR A 46 7.51 17.44 -1.08
CA TYR A 46 8.39 16.37 -0.59
C TYR A 46 7.60 15.20 0.02
N HIS A 47 8.15 13.99 -0.02
CA HIS A 47 7.52 12.79 0.56
C HIS A 47 7.06 12.97 2.01
N TYR A 48 7.89 13.58 2.87
CA TYR A 48 7.54 13.78 4.28
C TYR A 48 6.42 14.80 4.46
N GLN A 49 6.32 15.80 3.57
CA GLN A 49 5.24 16.79 3.59
C GLN A 49 3.89 16.15 3.22
N VAL A 50 3.90 15.13 2.36
CA VAL A 50 2.68 14.36 2.09
C VAL A 50 2.15 13.73 3.37
N ILE A 51 3.01 13.06 4.13
CA ILE A 51 2.63 12.42 5.40
C ILE A 51 2.13 13.48 6.39
N GLN A 52 2.85 14.60 6.53
CA GLN A 52 2.43 15.70 7.40
C GLN A 52 1.03 16.22 7.03
N ARG A 53 0.77 16.49 5.75
CA ARG A 53 -0.54 16.94 5.28
C ARG A 53 -1.65 15.91 5.53
N MET A 54 -1.37 14.62 5.36
CA MET A 54 -2.33 13.57 5.70
C MET A 54 -2.64 13.57 7.19
N THR A 55 -1.62 13.67 8.05
CA THR A 55 -1.84 13.75 9.50
C THR A 55 -2.56 15.03 9.93
N ASP A 56 -2.33 16.16 9.25
CA ASP A 56 -3.08 17.40 9.49
C ASP A 56 -4.55 17.25 9.13
N ILE A 57 -4.89 16.49 8.09
CA ILE A 57 -6.28 16.14 7.79
C ILE A 57 -6.88 15.35 8.96
N CYS A 58 -6.21 14.30 9.44
CA CYS A 58 -6.69 13.51 10.59
C CYS A 58 -6.91 14.40 11.83
N ARG A 59 -5.97 15.31 12.14
CA ARG A 59 -6.09 16.28 13.24
C ARG A 59 -7.31 17.18 13.09
N ARG A 60 -7.55 17.73 11.90
CA ARG A 60 -8.70 18.63 11.63
C ARG A 60 -10.04 17.96 11.86
N HIS A 61 -10.12 16.65 11.66
CA HIS A 61 -11.32 15.85 11.92
C HIS A 61 -11.34 15.22 13.34
N ASN A 62 -10.43 15.63 14.23
CA ASN A 62 -10.31 15.12 15.62
C ASN A 62 -10.13 13.60 15.71
N LEU A 63 -9.47 13.00 14.71
CA LEU A 63 -9.14 11.58 14.73
C LEU A 63 -7.82 11.37 15.49
N ASN A 64 -7.82 10.38 16.39
CA ASN A 64 -6.63 9.84 17.02
C ASN A 64 -5.90 8.97 15.99
N TYR A 65 -4.64 9.26 15.73
CA TYR A 65 -3.87 8.55 14.73
C TYR A 65 -2.42 8.33 15.16
N GLU A 66 -1.79 7.36 14.52
CA GLU A 66 -0.37 7.03 14.64
C GLU A 66 0.19 6.84 13.23
N VAL A 67 1.36 7.41 12.95
CA VAL A 67 2.09 7.09 11.72
C VAL A 67 2.90 5.84 12.03
N GLU A 68 2.61 4.75 11.34
CA GLU A 68 3.35 3.50 11.44
C GLU A 68 4.72 3.64 10.76
N GLU A 69 5.43 2.53 10.61
CA GLU A 69 6.71 2.53 9.94
C GLU A 69 6.64 3.11 8.52
N ILE A 70 7.70 3.83 8.15
CA ILE A 70 7.88 4.37 6.82
C ILE A 70 8.87 3.48 6.10
N PHE A 71 8.43 2.87 5.01
CA PHE A 71 9.24 2.01 4.17
C PHE A 71 9.78 2.79 2.99
N ALA A 72 11.06 2.65 2.72
CA ALA A 72 11.70 3.11 1.50
C ALA A 72 12.19 1.91 0.70
N ALA A 73 12.00 1.91 -0.62
CA ALA A 73 12.36 0.77 -1.46
C ALA A 73 13.31 1.14 -2.60
N GLN A 74 14.37 0.34 -2.76
CA GLN A 74 15.18 0.34 -3.98
C GLN A 74 14.50 -0.56 -5.03
N ASN A 75 14.35 -0.04 -6.25
CA ASN A 75 13.66 -0.74 -7.35
C ASN A 75 14.62 -1.37 -8.36
N LYS A 76 15.94 -1.26 -8.12
CA LYS A 76 17.04 -1.69 -9.00
C LYS A 76 16.93 -1.16 -10.45
N ASN A 77 16.08 -0.14 -10.68
CA ASN A 77 15.92 0.48 -11.99
C ASN A 77 17.10 1.41 -12.22
N ARG A 78 17.89 1.14 -13.27
CA ARG A 78 19.07 1.94 -13.60
C ARG A 78 18.75 3.33 -14.17
N THR A 79 17.58 3.48 -14.79
CA THR A 79 17.19 4.74 -15.45
C THR A 79 16.47 5.70 -14.52
N GLN A 80 15.62 5.18 -13.64
CA GLN A 80 14.90 5.95 -12.63
C GLN A 80 15.00 5.23 -11.27
N PRO A 81 16.18 5.30 -10.62
CA PRO A 81 16.40 4.60 -9.36
C PRO A 81 15.48 5.13 -8.27
N GLY A 82 14.92 4.20 -7.49
CA GLY A 82 14.07 4.50 -6.34
C GLY A 82 14.85 5.10 -5.17
N VAL A 83 16.15 4.82 -5.11
CA VAL A 83 17.08 5.40 -4.14
C VAL A 83 18.37 5.81 -4.84
N VAL A 84 18.87 7.00 -4.53
CA VAL A 84 20.17 7.51 -4.97
C VAL A 84 20.96 7.95 -3.74
N ILE A 85 22.25 7.64 -3.71
CA ILE A 85 23.17 8.12 -2.67
C ILE A 85 24.06 9.18 -3.29
N LEU A 86 24.24 10.31 -2.61
CA LEU A 86 25.05 11.45 -3.07
C LEU A 86 26.45 11.41 -2.43
N PRO A 87 27.52 11.09 -3.19
CA PRO A 87 28.86 10.94 -2.62
C PRO A 87 29.39 12.19 -1.92
N GLN A 88 29.03 13.38 -2.44
CA GLN A 88 29.45 14.66 -1.84
C GLN A 88 28.83 14.88 -0.45
N VAL A 89 27.61 14.38 -0.25
CA VAL A 89 26.92 14.48 1.05
C VAL A 89 27.44 13.41 1.99
N GLU A 90 27.71 12.18 1.50
CA GLU A 90 28.37 11.14 2.30
C GLU A 90 29.74 11.58 2.83
N GLN A 91 30.53 12.32 2.03
CA GLN A 91 31.80 12.87 2.49
C GLN A 91 31.66 13.82 3.69
N THR A 92 30.48 14.45 3.85
CA THR A 92 30.20 15.40 4.94
C THR A 92 29.57 14.70 6.15
N TYR A 93 28.60 13.81 5.92
CA TYR A 93 27.77 13.20 6.98
C TYR A 93 28.22 11.79 7.37
N GLY A 94 29.14 11.19 6.62
CA GLY A 94 29.63 9.82 6.81
C GLY A 94 29.09 8.86 5.75
N GLU A 95 29.78 7.73 5.61
CA GLU A 95 29.36 6.63 4.73
C GLU A 95 27.93 6.19 5.09
N LYS A 96 27.10 6.01 4.07
CA LYS A 96 25.71 5.56 4.17
C LYS A 96 24.79 6.45 5.03
N ALA A 97 25.19 7.69 5.33
CA ALA A 97 24.38 8.60 6.14
C ALA A 97 22.99 8.82 5.54
N VAL A 98 21.94 8.86 6.37
CA VAL A 98 20.55 9.06 5.90
C VAL A 98 20.40 10.37 5.12
N GLU A 99 21.14 11.42 5.50
CA GLU A 99 21.18 12.73 4.84
C GLU A 99 21.68 12.68 3.40
N ALA A 100 22.47 11.66 3.05
CA ALA A 100 23.00 11.49 1.70
C ALA A 100 22.05 10.75 0.75
N HIS A 101 20.94 10.23 1.25
CA HIS A 101 20.00 9.43 0.48
C HIS A 101 18.88 10.30 -0.10
N VAL A 102 18.68 10.21 -1.41
CA VAL A 102 17.46 10.66 -2.09
C VAL A 102 16.51 9.47 -2.14
N LEU A 103 15.37 9.59 -1.45
CA LEU A 103 14.34 8.56 -1.43
C LEU A 103 13.19 8.95 -2.35
N ARG A 104 12.97 8.16 -3.39
CA ARG A 104 11.92 8.41 -4.39
C ARG A 104 10.82 7.37 -4.37
N ARG A 105 10.82 6.43 -3.42
CA ARG A 105 9.77 5.42 -3.25
C ARG A 105 9.55 5.18 -1.77
N ILE A 106 8.48 5.79 -1.26
CA ILE A 106 8.08 5.70 0.14
C ILE A 106 6.69 5.08 0.21
N PHE A 107 6.49 4.21 1.18
CA PHE A 107 5.19 3.67 1.55
C PHE A 107 5.04 3.77 3.06
N THR A 108 3.89 4.22 3.53
CA THR A 108 3.59 4.26 4.96
C THR A 108 2.10 4.08 5.18
N THR A 109 1.76 3.76 6.42
CA THR A 109 0.41 3.60 6.89
C THR A 109 0.19 4.57 8.05
N ILE A 110 -0.90 5.32 8.00
CA ILE A 110 -1.38 6.13 9.12
C ILE A 110 -2.55 5.38 9.73
N ARG A 111 -2.34 4.80 10.90
CA ARG A 111 -3.37 4.09 11.65
C ARG A 111 -4.28 5.08 12.35
N ILE A 112 -5.58 4.91 12.18
CA ILE A 112 -6.62 5.69 12.84
C ILE A 112 -7.17 4.83 13.97
N LEU A 113 -6.94 5.26 15.21
CA LEU A 113 -7.24 4.51 16.42
C LEU A 113 -8.74 4.55 16.78
N ASN A 114 -9.47 5.50 16.20
CA ASN A 114 -10.92 5.62 16.41
C ASN A 114 -11.64 4.38 15.90
N GLY A 115 -12.40 3.76 16.80
CA GLY A 115 -13.17 2.57 16.49
C GLY A 115 -12.37 1.26 16.54
N ASP A 116 -11.07 1.27 16.85
CA ASP A 116 -10.26 0.05 16.93
C ASP A 116 -10.93 -1.10 17.70
N THR A 117 -10.73 -2.31 17.20
CA THR A 117 -11.16 -3.56 17.83
C THR A 117 -9.96 -4.47 18.06
N ASP A 118 -10.15 -5.62 18.69
CA ASP A 118 -9.07 -6.60 18.88
C ASP A 118 -8.56 -7.18 17.54
N GLU A 119 -9.42 -7.21 16.51
CA GLU A 119 -9.10 -7.78 15.21
C GLU A 119 -8.72 -6.71 14.17
N LEU A 120 -9.48 -5.62 14.13
CA LEU A 120 -9.45 -4.63 13.04
C LEU A 120 -9.13 -3.24 13.57
N THR A 121 -8.30 -2.52 12.80
CA THR A 121 -8.11 -1.08 12.85
C THR A 121 -8.47 -0.47 11.49
N THR A 122 -8.48 0.86 11.36
CA THR A 122 -8.63 1.53 10.07
C THR A 122 -7.36 2.29 9.75
N THR A 123 -6.91 2.23 8.51
CA THR A 123 -5.62 2.76 8.10
C THR A 123 -5.75 3.55 6.81
N LEU A 124 -5.10 4.72 6.78
CA LEU A 124 -4.84 5.51 5.59
C LEU A 124 -3.45 5.15 5.08
N VAL A 125 -3.39 4.46 3.95
CA VAL A 125 -2.13 4.14 3.28
C VAL A 125 -1.73 5.25 2.33
N VAL A 126 -0.44 5.56 2.31
CA VAL A 126 0.16 6.57 1.44
C VAL A 126 1.37 5.95 0.75
N ALA A 127 1.40 6.02 -0.58
CA ALA A 127 2.61 5.75 -1.34
C ALA A 127 3.03 7.00 -2.13
N TYR A 128 4.30 7.33 -2.03
CA TYR A 128 4.96 8.40 -2.80
C TYR A 128 6.02 7.74 -3.68
N HIS A 129 5.93 7.92 -5.00
CA HIS A 129 6.91 7.37 -5.93
C HIS A 129 7.20 8.30 -7.13
N GLN A 130 8.03 7.84 -8.06
CA GLN A 130 8.45 8.60 -9.24
C GLN A 130 7.33 8.87 -10.26
N ASP A 131 6.11 8.40 -10.07
CA ASP A 131 4.99 8.79 -10.95
C ASP A 131 4.10 9.80 -10.25
N GLY A 132 3.95 9.66 -8.94
CA GLY A 132 3.21 10.60 -8.11
C GLY A 132 2.93 10.05 -6.72
N ILE A 133 1.81 10.49 -6.16
CA ILE A 133 1.27 10.11 -4.87
C ILE A 133 0.01 9.29 -5.12
N GLN A 134 -0.15 8.25 -4.34
CA GLN A 134 -1.40 7.51 -4.19
C GLN A 134 -1.76 7.35 -2.72
N ALA A 135 -3.05 7.35 -2.44
CA ALA A 135 -3.58 7.09 -1.12
C ALA A 135 -4.81 6.21 -1.20
N ALA A 136 -5.06 5.44 -0.15
CA ALA A 136 -6.28 4.68 0.02
C ALA A 136 -6.58 4.51 1.51
N ILE A 137 -7.85 4.35 1.83
CA ILE A 137 -8.30 4.09 3.21
C ILE A 137 -9.12 2.81 3.27
N GLY A 138 -8.93 2.05 4.33
CA GLY A 138 -9.76 0.89 4.64
C GLY A 138 -9.30 0.17 5.90
N PRO A 139 -9.94 -0.95 6.25
CA PRO A 139 -9.57 -1.71 7.43
C PRO A 139 -8.16 -2.28 7.31
N CYS A 140 -7.54 -2.55 8.45
CA CYS A 140 -6.32 -3.32 8.56
C CYS A 140 -6.47 -4.38 9.63
N VAL A 141 -6.07 -5.61 9.31
CA VAL A 141 -6.07 -6.72 10.27
C VAL A 141 -4.86 -6.57 11.18
N ARG A 142 -5.09 -6.42 12.49
CA ARG A 142 -4.04 -6.03 13.45
C ARG A 142 -2.93 -7.05 13.59
N ILE A 143 -3.26 -8.33 13.69
CA ILE A 143 -2.28 -9.38 14.01
C ILE A 143 -1.24 -9.56 12.90
N CYS A 144 -1.65 -9.33 11.65
CA CYS A 144 -0.81 -9.56 10.49
C CYS A 144 -0.48 -8.28 9.72
N HIS A 145 -1.03 -7.12 10.10
CA HIS A 145 -0.86 -5.84 9.41
C HIS A 145 -1.30 -5.90 7.94
N ASN A 146 -2.43 -6.56 7.66
CA ASN A 146 -2.97 -6.66 6.30
C ASN A 146 -3.86 -5.48 5.98
N GLN A 147 -3.40 -4.61 5.07
CA GLN A 147 -4.24 -3.57 4.50
C GLN A 147 -5.37 -4.18 3.67
N CYS A 148 -6.61 -3.77 3.94
CA CYS A 148 -7.79 -4.16 3.20
C CYS A 148 -8.40 -2.92 2.51
N ILE A 149 -8.31 -2.83 1.19
CA ILE A 149 -8.96 -1.74 0.41
C ILE A 149 -10.29 -2.26 -0.13
N LEU A 150 -11.24 -2.53 0.79
CA LEU A 150 -12.55 -3.14 0.47
C LEU A 150 -13.53 -2.22 -0.26
N SER A 151 -13.15 -0.97 -0.44
CA SER A 151 -13.87 0.04 -1.20
C SER A 151 -12.89 0.68 -2.17
N PRO A 152 -12.69 0.10 -3.36
CA PRO A 152 -11.71 0.60 -4.33
C PRO A 152 -11.99 2.04 -4.78
N GLU A 153 -13.24 2.52 -4.64
CA GLU A 153 -13.62 3.92 -4.82
C GLU A 153 -12.98 4.87 -3.79
N ARG A 154 -12.51 4.35 -2.64
CA ARG A 154 -11.73 5.07 -1.64
C ARG A 154 -10.22 4.89 -1.85
N SER A 155 -9.83 5.02 -3.11
CA SER A 155 -8.44 5.17 -3.57
C SER A 155 -8.33 6.40 -4.46
N VAL A 156 -7.16 7.05 -4.45
CA VAL A 156 -6.87 8.22 -5.27
C VAL A 156 -5.39 8.26 -5.64
N ALA A 157 -5.10 8.73 -6.85
CA ALA A 157 -3.74 8.99 -7.32
C ALA A 157 -3.68 10.32 -8.08
N ASN A 158 -2.54 11.00 -8.03
CA ASN A 158 -2.27 12.18 -8.86
C ASN A 158 -1.47 11.87 -10.14
N TYR A 159 -1.43 10.59 -10.52
CA TYR A 159 -0.77 10.06 -11.71
C TYR A 159 -1.63 8.96 -12.34
N GLY A 160 -1.30 8.54 -13.57
CA GLY A 160 -2.08 7.56 -14.30
C GLY A 160 -3.30 8.15 -15.04
N LYS A 161 -4.24 7.27 -15.42
CA LYS A 161 -5.37 7.56 -16.32
C LYS A 161 -6.41 8.48 -15.70
N ASP A 162 -6.81 8.21 -14.45
CA ASP A 162 -7.85 8.94 -13.71
C ASP A 162 -7.25 9.87 -12.65
N LYS A 163 -6.10 10.45 -12.96
CA LYS A 163 -5.33 11.29 -12.04
C LYS A 163 -6.10 12.54 -11.63
N VAL A 164 -5.92 12.94 -10.39
CA VAL A 164 -6.32 14.25 -9.88
C VAL A 164 -5.11 15.14 -9.63
N THR A 165 -5.32 16.43 -9.37
CA THR A 165 -4.25 17.30 -8.86
C THR A 165 -3.86 16.91 -7.44
N THR A 166 -2.68 17.33 -6.98
CA THR A 166 -2.24 17.10 -5.60
C THR A 166 -3.21 17.68 -4.57
N GLU A 167 -3.80 18.85 -4.84
CA GLU A 167 -4.79 19.45 -3.92
C GLU A 167 -6.12 18.68 -3.90
N GLU A 168 -6.61 18.25 -5.06
CA GLU A 168 -7.79 17.38 -5.13
C GLU A 168 -7.57 16.03 -4.44
N LEU A 169 -6.34 15.48 -4.50
CA LEU A 169 -5.97 14.26 -3.77
C LEU A 169 -6.16 14.45 -2.26
N PHE A 170 -5.63 15.54 -1.69
CA PHE A 170 -5.83 15.85 -0.27
C PHE A 170 -7.30 16.18 0.04
N GLY A 171 -8.03 16.80 -0.89
CA GLY A 171 -9.47 17.02 -0.78
C GLY A 171 -10.26 15.72 -0.66
N LYS A 172 -9.95 14.70 -1.46
CA LYS A 172 -10.58 13.38 -1.35
C LYS A 172 -10.28 12.71 -0.02
N VAL A 173 -9.05 12.79 0.47
CA VAL A 173 -8.70 12.26 1.80
C VAL A 173 -9.44 13.01 2.91
N ASP A 174 -9.59 14.33 2.79
CA ASP A 174 -10.41 15.12 3.73
C ASP A 174 -11.87 14.65 3.76
N ASP A 175 -12.46 14.39 2.59
CA ASP A 175 -13.82 13.88 2.49
C ASP A 175 -13.96 12.47 3.09
N TRP A 176 -12.94 11.61 2.96
CA TRP A 176 -12.93 10.30 3.63
C TRP A 176 -12.91 10.45 5.15
N MET A 177 -12.05 11.32 5.70
CA MET A 177 -11.99 11.55 7.15
C MET A 177 -13.27 12.18 7.68
N ARG A 178 -13.94 13.04 6.91
CA ARG A 178 -15.25 13.61 7.25
C ARG A 178 -16.34 12.54 7.39
N ASN A 179 -16.26 11.48 6.59
CA ASN A 179 -17.25 10.40 6.56
C ASN A 179 -16.77 9.12 7.28
N PHE A 180 -15.71 9.24 8.10
CA PHE A 180 -14.95 8.11 8.63
C PHE A 180 -15.81 7.02 9.29
N GLU A 181 -16.67 7.39 10.24
CA GLU A 181 -17.47 6.41 11.00
C GLU A 181 -18.41 5.61 10.09
N ARG A 182 -19.12 6.30 9.19
CA ARG A 182 -20.05 5.67 8.25
C ARG A 182 -19.32 4.68 7.33
N ASP A 183 -18.19 5.11 6.79
CA ASP A 183 -17.44 4.31 5.82
C ASP A 183 -16.75 3.12 6.49
N MET A 184 -16.27 3.28 7.73
CA MET A 184 -15.75 2.21 8.58
C MET A 184 -16.82 1.13 8.86
N ASP A 185 -18.04 1.53 9.23
CA ASP A 185 -19.13 0.58 9.49
C ASP A 185 -19.55 -0.19 8.22
N ALA A 186 -19.52 0.48 7.07
CA ALA A 186 -19.75 -0.16 5.78
C ALA A 186 -18.70 -1.23 5.46
N ASP A 187 -17.42 -0.96 5.75
CA ASP A 187 -16.35 -1.93 5.55
C ASP A 187 -16.43 -3.11 6.51
N ARG A 188 -16.77 -2.87 7.78
CA ARG A 188 -17.01 -3.97 8.74
C ARG A 188 -18.14 -4.88 8.29
N SER A 189 -19.20 -4.28 7.76
CA SER A 189 -20.32 -5.04 7.17
C SER A 189 -19.88 -5.87 5.96
N ARG A 190 -18.96 -5.34 5.12
CA ARG A 190 -18.35 -6.12 4.01
C ARG A 190 -17.53 -7.30 4.55
N ILE A 191 -16.67 -7.07 5.54
CA ILE A 191 -15.85 -8.11 6.19
C ILE A 191 -16.74 -9.22 6.76
N GLN A 192 -17.80 -8.84 7.47
CA GLN A 192 -18.70 -9.82 8.07
C GLN A 192 -19.34 -10.73 7.02
N ARG A 193 -19.79 -10.17 5.88
CA ARG A 193 -20.30 -10.97 4.75
C ARG A 193 -19.25 -11.91 4.17
N LEU A 194 -18.00 -11.45 4.06
CA LEU A 194 -16.89 -12.29 3.57
C LEU A 194 -16.59 -13.45 4.52
N LYS A 195 -16.70 -13.23 5.84
CA LYS A 195 -16.52 -14.28 6.86
C LYS A 195 -17.66 -15.30 6.87
N GLU A 196 -18.88 -14.87 6.56
CA GLU A 196 -20.05 -15.75 6.51
C GLU A 196 -20.07 -16.64 5.25
N LYS A 197 -19.43 -16.21 4.17
CA LYS A 197 -19.35 -16.97 2.91
C LYS A 197 -18.26 -18.03 2.99
N VAL A 198 -18.64 -19.27 3.27
CA VAL A 198 -17.78 -20.45 3.13
C VAL A 198 -17.67 -20.84 1.67
N LEU A 199 -16.45 -21.10 1.20
CA LEU A 199 -16.13 -21.49 -0.16
C LEU A 199 -15.82 -22.99 -0.23
N THR A 200 -16.34 -23.64 -1.26
CA THR A 200 -16.02 -25.04 -1.59
C THR A 200 -14.64 -25.14 -2.27
N PRO A 201 -13.99 -26.31 -2.25
CA PRO A 201 -12.74 -26.52 -2.98
C PRO A 201 -12.84 -26.17 -4.48
N GLY A 202 -13.98 -26.46 -5.12
CA GLY A 202 -14.22 -26.10 -6.52
C GLY A 202 -14.23 -24.59 -6.76
N GLU A 203 -14.86 -23.82 -5.86
CA GLU A 203 -14.86 -22.35 -5.93
C GLU A 203 -13.46 -21.77 -5.72
N LEU A 204 -12.64 -22.35 -4.84
CA LEU A 204 -11.25 -21.92 -4.65
C LEU A 204 -10.43 -22.10 -5.94
N TYR A 205 -10.53 -23.27 -6.58
CA TYR A 205 -9.86 -23.50 -7.87
C TYR A 205 -10.40 -22.61 -8.98
N MET A 206 -11.70 -22.31 -8.97
CA MET A 206 -12.29 -21.37 -9.93
C MET A 206 -11.73 -19.96 -9.72
N ILE A 207 -11.62 -19.49 -8.47
CA ILE A 207 -11.00 -18.20 -8.15
C ILE A 207 -9.57 -18.14 -8.69
N ILE A 208 -8.75 -19.17 -8.44
CA ILE A 208 -7.37 -19.24 -8.95
C ILE A 208 -7.34 -19.19 -10.50
N GLY A 209 -8.23 -19.93 -11.15
CA GLY A 209 -8.36 -19.94 -12.60
C GLY A 209 -8.77 -18.57 -13.17
N MET A 210 -9.71 -17.88 -12.52
CA MET A 210 -10.15 -16.54 -12.91
C MET A 210 -9.04 -15.51 -12.74
N LEU A 211 -8.30 -15.55 -11.63
CA LEU A 211 -7.15 -14.66 -11.40
C LEU A 211 -6.08 -14.85 -12.50
N THR A 212 -5.84 -16.10 -12.89
CA THR A 212 -4.94 -16.43 -14.01
C THR A 212 -5.47 -15.86 -15.33
N ALA A 213 -6.76 -16.03 -15.62
CA ALA A 213 -7.39 -15.50 -16.83
C ALA A 213 -7.34 -13.97 -16.90
N LEU A 214 -7.58 -13.27 -15.79
CA LEU A 214 -7.47 -11.81 -15.69
C LEU A 214 -6.05 -11.36 -16.00
N ARG A 215 -5.04 -12.01 -15.40
CA ARG A 215 -3.64 -11.66 -15.64
C ARG A 215 -3.20 -11.91 -17.08
N VAL A 216 -3.58 -13.05 -17.66
CA VAL A 216 -3.28 -13.36 -19.06
C VAL A 216 -3.98 -12.40 -20.02
N SER A 217 -5.22 -12.01 -19.71
CA SER A 217 -5.97 -11.04 -20.52
C SER A 217 -5.28 -9.68 -20.54
N HIS A 218 -4.88 -9.18 -19.36
CA HIS A 218 -4.14 -7.91 -19.23
C HIS A 218 -2.83 -7.90 -20.04
N ASP A 219 -2.08 -9.00 -20.04
CA ASP A 219 -0.80 -9.10 -20.76
C ASP A 219 -0.94 -9.44 -22.25
N SER A 220 -2.16 -9.65 -22.73
CA SER A 220 -2.39 -10.10 -24.10
C SER A 220 -1.98 -9.06 -25.13
N ALA A 221 -1.32 -9.51 -26.20
CA ALA A 221 -1.09 -8.66 -27.37
C ALA A 221 -2.39 -8.33 -28.13
N ASP A 222 -3.47 -9.11 -27.91
CA ASP A 222 -4.79 -8.81 -28.46
C ASP A 222 -5.48 -7.74 -27.62
N LYS A 223 -5.63 -6.54 -28.21
CA LYS A 223 -6.27 -5.38 -27.56
C LYS A 223 -7.71 -5.65 -27.13
N ARG A 224 -8.41 -6.59 -27.77
CA ARG A 224 -9.78 -6.97 -27.37
C ARG A 224 -9.81 -7.67 -26.02
N LEU A 225 -8.72 -8.35 -25.65
CA LEU A 225 -8.55 -8.97 -24.34
C LEU A 225 -7.93 -7.98 -23.35
N ALA A 226 -6.84 -7.31 -23.73
CA ALA A 226 -6.12 -6.40 -22.83
C ALA A 226 -6.98 -5.23 -22.34
N SER A 227 -7.90 -4.72 -23.17
CA SER A 227 -8.78 -3.62 -22.78
C SER A 227 -9.87 -3.99 -21.77
N GLN A 228 -10.07 -5.28 -21.48
CA GLN A 228 -11.08 -5.74 -20.50
C GLN A 228 -10.58 -5.68 -19.06
N VAL A 229 -9.27 -5.62 -18.85
CA VAL A 229 -8.66 -5.64 -17.51
C VAL A 229 -7.68 -4.48 -17.42
N ASP A 230 -8.08 -3.40 -16.76
CA ASP A 230 -7.21 -2.23 -16.54
C ASP A 230 -6.16 -2.56 -15.45
N THR A 231 -6.62 -3.08 -14.31
CA THR A 231 -5.75 -3.54 -13.22
C THR A 231 -6.04 -4.99 -12.89
N TYR A 232 -5.00 -5.83 -12.91
CA TYR A 232 -5.09 -7.23 -12.49
C TYR A 232 -4.88 -7.33 -10.96
N PRO A 233 -5.54 -8.27 -10.25
CA PRO A 233 -5.32 -8.43 -8.80
C PRO A 233 -3.94 -8.98 -8.45
N LEU A 234 -3.47 -10.02 -9.14
CA LEU A 234 -2.19 -10.67 -8.87
C LEU A 234 -1.43 -10.92 -10.18
N ASN A 235 -0.11 -10.71 -10.17
CA ASN A 235 0.77 -11.14 -11.25
C ASN A 235 1.02 -12.65 -11.19
N GLN A 236 1.64 -13.24 -12.24
CA GLN A 236 1.81 -14.69 -12.32
C GLN A 236 2.58 -15.30 -11.13
N GLY A 237 3.67 -14.66 -10.70
CA GLY A 237 4.43 -15.13 -9.53
C GLY A 237 3.61 -15.03 -8.24
N GLN A 238 2.86 -13.94 -8.07
CA GLN A 238 1.96 -13.76 -6.94
C GLN A 238 0.81 -14.78 -6.93
N ILE A 239 0.27 -15.17 -8.09
CA ILE A 239 -0.77 -16.22 -8.19
C ILE A 239 -0.24 -17.57 -7.72
N SER A 240 1.01 -17.91 -8.05
CA SER A 240 1.64 -19.14 -7.56
C SER A 240 1.77 -19.14 -6.03
N VAL A 241 2.28 -18.04 -5.46
CA VAL A 241 2.38 -17.88 -4.00
C VAL A 241 1.01 -17.95 -3.33
N PHE A 242 0.04 -17.20 -3.85
CA PHE A 242 -1.34 -17.19 -3.38
C PHE A 242 -1.96 -18.60 -3.37
N THR A 243 -1.75 -19.36 -4.46
CA THR A 243 -2.25 -20.72 -4.58
C THR A 243 -1.61 -21.64 -3.55
N GLU A 244 -0.29 -21.55 -3.37
CA GLU A 244 0.42 -22.35 -2.37
C GLU A 244 -0.09 -22.08 -0.95
N GLU A 245 -0.25 -20.80 -0.57
CA GLU A 245 -0.73 -20.41 0.75
C GLU A 245 -2.19 -20.83 0.99
N LEU A 246 -3.05 -20.76 -0.04
CA LEU A 246 -4.42 -21.30 0.06
C LEU A 246 -4.43 -22.83 0.26
N LEU A 247 -3.54 -23.55 -0.43
CA LEU A 247 -3.44 -25.00 -0.27
C LEU A 247 -2.95 -25.35 1.14
N LYS A 248 -1.95 -24.64 1.68
CA LYS A 248 -1.50 -24.81 3.07
C LYS A 248 -2.65 -24.56 4.04
N LEU A 249 -3.37 -23.46 3.87
CA LEU A 249 -4.52 -23.12 4.72
C LEU A 249 -5.59 -24.23 4.68
N SER A 250 -5.84 -24.85 3.52
CA SER A 250 -6.80 -25.95 3.40
C SER A 250 -6.42 -27.23 4.14
N LEU A 251 -5.13 -27.40 4.46
CA LEU A 251 -4.65 -28.51 5.30
C LEU A 251 -4.87 -28.24 6.79
N GLU A 252 -4.84 -26.96 7.19
CA GLU A 252 -4.94 -26.53 8.59
C GLU A 252 -6.40 -26.27 9.02
N GLN A 253 -7.23 -25.76 8.10
CA GLN A 253 -8.59 -25.34 8.39
C GLN A 253 -9.61 -26.04 7.47
N PRO A 254 -10.63 -26.73 8.02
CA PRO A 254 -11.59 -27.50 7.22
C PRO A 254 -12.61 -26.65 6.45
N ARG A 255 -12.70 -25.35 6.76
CA ARG A 255 -13.65 -24.42 6.12
C ARG A 255 -12.94 -23.14 5.76
N ILE A 256 -12.78 -22.85 4.48
CA ILE A 256 -12.18 -21.60 4.01
C ILE A 256 -13.31 -20.62 3.67
N THR A 257 -13.22 -19.40 4.18
CA THR A 257 -14.17 -18.32 3.89
C THR A 257 -13.62 -17.39 2.81
N ALA A 258 -14.49 -16.57 2.19
CA ALA A 258 -14.04 -15.53 1.27
C ALA A 258 -13.13 -14.49 1.96
N TRP A 259 -13.31 -14.29 3.27
CA TRP A 259 -12.41 -13.45 4.09
C TRP A 259 -11.01 -14.05 4.21
N ASP A 260 -10.90 -15.37 4.40
CA ASP A 260 -9.61 -16.05 4.46
C ASP A 260 -8.87 -15.93 3.13
N VAL A 261 -9.59 -16.13 2.01
CA VAL A 261 -9.03 -15.96 0.65
C VAL A 261 -8.53 -14.54 0.44
N TYR A 262 -9.29 -13.54 0.86
CA TYR A 262 -8.85 -12.15 0.77
C TYR A 262 -7.61 -11.88 1.63
N ASN A 263 -7.56 -12.40 2.85
CA ASN A 263 -6.40 -12.25 3.72
C ASN A 263 -5.12 -12.83 3.12
N VAL A 264 -5.21 -14.03 2.55
CA VAL A 264 -4.07 -14.67 1.85
C VAL A 264 -3.58 -13.80 0.69
N ALA A 265 -4.48 -13.14 -0.04
CA ALA A 265 -4.07 -12.18 -1.07
C ALA A 265 -3.42 -10.92 -0.47
N THR A 266 -4.00 -10.35 0.59
CA THR A 266 -3.47 -9.12 1.20
C THR A 266 -2.11 -9.30 1.87
N GLU A 267 -1.76 -10.53 2.29
CA GLU A 267 -0.42 -10.88 2.75
C GLU A 267 0.68 -10.66 1.69
N ILE A 268 0.30 -10.67 0.41
CA ILE A 268 1.18 -10.44 -0.73
C ILE A 268 1.38 -8.95 -0.96
N TYR A 269 0.36 -8.13 -0.68
CA TYR A 269 0.39 -6.67 -0.83
C TYR A 269 1.11 -5.97 0.33
N LYS A 270 2.36 -6.38 0.59
CA LYS A 270 3.21 -5.80 1.64
C LYS A 270 4.50 -5.22 1.07
N PRO A 271 5.10 -4.22 1.75
CA PRO A 271 6.44 -3.76 1.43
C PRO A 271 7.41 -4.94 1.39
N GLY A 272 8.11 -5.10 0.27
CA GLY A 272 9.14 -6.12 0.06
C GLY A 272 8.65 -7.35 -0.69
N LYS A 273 7.33 -7.53 -0.77
CA LYS A 273 6.68 -8.58 -1.58
C LYS A 273 6.07 -8.01 -2.86
N THR A 274 5.47 -6.82 -2.77
CA THR A 274 4.82 -6.14 -3.91
C THR A 274 5.43 -4.76 -4.13
N ASP A 275 5.52 -4.38 -5.40
CA ASP A 275 6.03 -3.08 -5.80
C ASP A 275 5.09 -1.95 -5.35
N PHE A 276 5.62 -0.87 -4.76
CA PHE A 276 4.79 0.16 -4.10
C PHE A 276 3.68 0.75 -4.96
N PRO A 277 3.90 1.14 -6.24
CA PRO A 277 2.83 1.65 -7.12
C PRO A 277 1.74 0.62 -7.38
N ALA A 278 2.06 -0.68 -7.35
CA ALA A 278 1.10 -1.74 -7.62
C ALA A 278 0.29 -2.15 -6.38
N MET A 279 0.78 -1.89 -5.16
CA MET A 279 0.14 -2.37 -3.92
C MET A 279 -1.32 -1.92 -3.78
N ILE A 280 -1.59 -0.62 -3.89
CA ILE A 280 -2.94 -0.06 -3.73
C ILE A 280 -3.87 -0.53 -4.86
N PRO A 281 -3.52 -0.39 -6.16
CA PRO A 281 -4.39 -0.82 -7.26
C PRO A 281 -4.68 -2.33 -7.25
N GLN A 282 -3.68 -3.18 -7.02
CA GLN A 282 -3.86 -4.64 -6.99
C GLN A 282 -4.75 -5.09 -5.82
N ASN A 283 -4.58 -4.47 -4.66
CA ASN A 283 -5.43 -4.72 -3.49
C ASN A 283 -6.89 -4.35 -3.77
N GLY A 284 -7.13 -3.16 -4.33
CA GLY A 284 -8.47 -2.74 -4.75
C GLY A 284 -9.08 -3.68 -5.80
N ALA A 285 -8.31 -4.07 -6.83
CA ALA A 285 -8.78 -5.00 -7.86
C ALA A 285 -9.14 -6.39 -7.28
N MET A 286 -8.41 -6.86 -6.26
CA MET A 286 -8.74 -8.10 -5.55
C MET A 286 -10.05 -7.98 -4.75
N ALA A 287 -10.26 -6.83 -4.10
CA ALA A 287 -11.52 -6.56 -3.39
C ALA A 287 -12.70 -6.55 -4.37
N ASP A 288 -12.60 -5.82 -5.47
CA ASP A 288 -13.65 -5.78 -6.51
C ASP A 288 -13.94 -7.18 -7.08
N PHE A 289 -12.90 -7.95 -7.35
CA PHE A 289 -13.02 -9.32 -7.82
C PHE A 289 -13.81 -10.20 -6.84
N LEU A 290 -13.43 -10.22 -5.55
CA LEU A 290 -14.12 -11.06 -4.56
C LEU A 290 -15.53 -10.55 -4.22
N LEU A 291 -15.72 -9.22 -4.16
CA LEU A 291 -17.02 -8.65 -3.84
C LEU A 291 -18.02 -8.85 -4.99
N SER A 292 -17.58 -8.78 -6.25
CA SER A 292 -18.43 -9.10 -7.41
C SER A 292 -18.71 -10.59 -7.54
N TYR A 293 -17.73 -11.46 -7.22
CA TYR A 293 -17.91 -12.90 -7.15
C TYR A 293 -19.03 -13.29 -6.17
N ASN A 294 -19.09 -12.62 -5.01
CA ASN A 294 -20.05 -12.91 -3.95
C ASN A 294 -21.46 -12.36 -4.17
N GLN A 295 -21.69 -11.58 -5.24
CA GLN A 295 -23.04 -11.14 -5.63
C GLN A 295 -23.74 -12.14 -6.55
N ASN A 296 -23.02 -13.14 -7.05
CA ASN A 296 -23.53 -14.26 -7.86
C ASN A 296 -23.68 -15.54 -7.02
#